data_AF-A0AAN5H229-F1
#
_entry.id   AF-A0AAN5H229-F1
#
_cell.length_a   1.000
_cell.length_b   1.000
_cell.length_c   1.000
_cell.angle_alpha   90.00
_cell.angle_beta   90.00
_cell.angle_gamma   90.00
#
_symmetry.space_group_name_H-M   'P 1'
#
loop_
_entity.id
_entity.type
_entity.pdbx_description
1 polymer ?
#
loop_
_entity_poly.entity_id
_entity_poly.type
_entity_poly.pdbx_seq_one_letter_code
_entity_poly.pdbx_strand_id
1 'polypeptide(L)'
;TLLGDLQLLKARRGLSASDLINLSADRLQCLLSGHPKFVFNKGRRGWGKEALERYAPEYANTFRLHWLAVKREHMIWRCDNEMDIHQLLTAAMDPQEFARFSQVWQENGLDHNWLPLPVHPWQWQQKIATDFIADFAEGRMVSLGEFGDQWLAQQSLRTLTNASRRGGLDIKLPLTIYNTSCYRGIPGRYIAAGPLASRWLQQVFATDATLVQSGAVILGEPAAGYVSHEGYAALARAPYRYQEMLGVIWRENPCRWLKPDESPVLMATLMECDENDQPLAGAYIDRSGLDAETWLTQLFRVVVVPLYHLLCRYGVALIAHGQNITLAMKKGVPQRVLLKDFQGDMRLVKEEFPEMDSLPQEVRDVTSRLSADYLIHDLQTGHFVTVLRFISPLMVRLGVPE
;
A
#
# COMPACT_ATOMS: atom_id res chain seq x y z
N THR A 1 -3.84 6.34 19.20
CA THR A 1 -2.48 5.96 19.64
C THR A 1 -2.54 5.10 20.87
N LEU A 2 -2.73 5.64 22.08
CA LEU A 2 -2.70 4.84 23.32
C LEU A 2 -3.62 3.61 23.33
N LEU A 3 -4.86 3.71 22.82
CA LEU A 3 -5.75 2.55 22.70
C LEU A 3 -5.17 1.44 21.80
N GLY A 4 -4.53 1.82 20.70
CA GLY A 4 -3.87 0.88 19.80
C GLY A 4 -2.59 0.31 20.43
N ASP A 5 -1.84 1.11 21.19
CA ASP A 5 -0.64 0.63 21.88
C ASP A 5 -1.00 -0.38 22.99
N LEU A 6 -2.09 -0.15 23.72
CA LEU A 6 -2.64 -1.11 24.69
C LEU A 6 -3.09 -2.41 24.01
N GLN A 7 -3.64 -2.32 22.80
CA GLN A 7 -4.01 -3.50 22.02
C GLN A 7 -2.77 -4.30 21.61
N LEU A 8 -1.74 -3.62 21.10
CA LEU A 8 -0.47 -4.25 20.70
C LEU A 8 0.23 -4.90 21.90
N LEU A 9 0.28 -4.21 23.04
CA LEU A 9 0.86 -4.75 24.28
C LEU A 9 0.15 -6.04 24.71
N LYS A 10 -1.19 -6.07 24.65
CA LYS A 10 -1.96 -7.28 24.97
C LYS A 10 -1.72 -8.40 23.97
N ALA A 11 -1.72 -8.08 22.68
CA ALA A 11 -1.61 -9.06 21.61
C ALA A 11 -0.20 -9.66 21.46
N ARG A 12 0.83 -8.94 21.91
CA ARG A 12 2.25 -9.37 21.86
C ARG A 12 2.73 -10.01 23.16
N ARG A 13 1.85 -10.11 24.17
CA ARG A 13 2.25 -10.59 25.49
C ARG A 13 2.78 -12.02 25.47
N GLY A 14 3.95 -12.21 26.07
CA GLY A 14 4.65 -13.49 26.15
C GLY A 14 5.23 -14.00 24.83
N LEU A 15 5.19 -13.19 23.76
CA LEU A 15 5.79 -13.55 22.47
C LEU A 15 7.22 -13.02 22.41
N SER A 16 8.18 -13.93 22.24
CA SER A 16 9.58 -13.55 22.00
C SER A 16 9.77 -12.98 20.58
N ALA A 17 10.93 -12.37 20.32
CA ALA A 17 11.33 -11.95 18.98
C ALA A 17 11.26 -13.11 17.97
N SER A 18 11.68 -14.31 18.38
CA SER A 18 11.60 -15.54 17.59
C SER A 18 10.17 -15.98 17.29
N ASP A 19 9.24 -15.83 18.25
CA ASP A 19 7.82 -16.14 18.05
C ASP A 19 7.17 -15.14 17.09
N LEU A 20 7.49 -13.85 17.24
CA LEU A 20 6.95 -12.79 16.39
C LEU A 20 7.34 -12.98 14.92
N ILE A 21 8.60 -13.33 14.63
CA ILE A 21 9.03 -13.58 13.23
C ILE A 21 8.47 -14.89 12.64
N ASN A 22 7.82 -15.74 13.46
CA ASN A 22 7.13 -16.96 13.03
C ASN A 22 5.63 -16.78 12.80
N LEU A 23 5.07 -15.62 13.16
CA LEU A 23 3.68 -15.30 12.84
C LEU A 23 3.46 -15.26 11.32
N SER A 24 2.20 -15.39 10.89
CA SER A 24 1.87 -15.12 9.49
C SER A 24 2.23 -13.68 9.13
N ALA A 25 2.70 -13.47 7.90
CA ALA A 25 3.16 -12.16 7.43
C ALA A 25 2.13 -11.04 7.66
N ASP A 26 0.85 -11.32 7.38
CA ASP A 26 -0.24 -10.37 7.59
C ASP A 26 -0.45 -10.05 9.07
N ARG A 27 -0.38 -11.06 9.96
CA ARG A 27 -0.51 -10.85 11.40
C ARG A 27 0.68 -10.07 11.97
N LEU A 28 1.91 -10.41 11.56
CA LEU A 28 3.10 -9.68 11.98
C LEU A 28 3.01 -8.20 11.58
N GLN A 29 2.59 -7.94 10.34
CA GLN A 29 2.36 -6.58 9.84
C GLN A 29 1.32 -5.82 10.68
N CYS A 30 0.22 -6.46 11.10
CA CYS A 30 -0.76 -5.85 12.00
C CYS A 30 -0.17 -5.47 13.37
N LEU A 31 0.80 -6.23 13.88
CA LEU A 31 1.36 -6.05 15.22
C LEU A 31 2.52 -5.03 15.30
N LEU A 32 2.86 -4.38 14.19
CA LEU A 32 3.87 -3.32 14.16
C LEU A 32 3.42 -2.07 14.92
N SER A 33 4.39 -1.39 15.51
CA SER A 33 4.22 -0.19 16.34
C SER A 33 3.77 1.04 15.53
N GLY A 34 3.82 0.99 14.21
CA GLY A 34 3.43 2.08 13.31
C GLY A 34 4.60 2.99 12.93
N HIS A 35 4.30 4.21 12.47
CA HIS A 35 5.34 5.12 11.97
C HIS A 35 6.28 5.59 13.11
N PRO A 36 7.61 5.44 12.98
CA PRO A 36 8.54 5.62 14.10
C PRO A 36 8.82 7.09 14.46
N LYS A 37 8.58 8.03 13.52
CA LYS A 37 8.80 9.48 13.73
C LYS A 37 7.62 10.23 14.37
N PHE A 38 6.38 9.83 14.08
CA PHE A 38 5.21 10.59 14.52
C PHE A 38 4.79 10.12 15.91
N VAL A 39 4.74 11.04 16.87
CA VAL A 39 4.38 10.72 18.26
C VAL A 39 2.98 10.09 18.33
N PHE A 40 2.00 10.67 17.63
CA PHE A 40 0.65 10.13 17.54
C PHE A 40 0.42 9.39 16.20
N ASN A 41 1.19 8.33 15.96
CA ASN A 41 1.17 7.58 14.70
C ASN A 41 -0.09 6.74 14.43
N LYS A 42 -0.98 6.58 15.42
CA LYS A 42 -2.31 5.94 15.26
C LYS A 42 -3.46 6.93 15.52
N GLY A 43 -3.20 8.22 15.31
CA GLY A 43 -4.21 9.28 15.36
C GLY A 43 -4.94 9.40 14.02
N ARG A 44 -6.24 9.09 14.01
CA ARG A 44 -7.06 9.03 12.79
C ARG A 44 -8.27 9.95 12.95
N ARG A 45 -8.20 11.17 12.40
CA ARG A 45 -9.25 12.19 12.59
C ARG A 45 -10.55 11.69 11.96
N GLY A 46 -11.60 11.60 12.77
CA GLY A 46 -12.92 11.09 12.38
C GLY A 46 -13.20 9.65 12.83
N TRP A 47 -12.24 8.94 13.44
CA TRP A 47 -12.46 7.60 13.96
C TRP A 47 -12.63 7.63 15.49
N GLY A 48 -13.79 7.17 15.95
CA GLY A 48 -14.02 6.79 17.35
C GLY A 48 -13.49 5.37 17.64
N LYS A 49 -13.68 4.90 18.87
CA LYS A 49 -13.22 3.58 19.34
C LYS A 49 -13.73 2.43 18.45
N GLU A 50 -15.00 2.42 18.10
CA GLU A 50 -15.60 1.38 17.27
C GLU A 50 -14.98 1.31 15.87
N ALA A 51 -14.74 2.47 15.23
CA ALA A 51 -14.08 2.53 13.93
C ALA A 51 -12.61 2.07 14.01
N LEU A 52 -11.91 2.43 15.10
CA LEU A 52 -10.54 1.93 15.35
C LEU A 52 -10.53 0.41 15.47
N GLU A 53 -11.38 -0.16 16.33
CA GLU A 53 -11.42 -1.61 16.56
C GLU A 53 -11.79 -2.37 15.27
N ARG A 54 -12.74 -1.86 14.48
CA ARG A 54 -13.16 -2.53 13.24
C ARG A 54 -12.14 -2.43 12.11
N TYR A 55 -11.50 -1.28 11.92
CA TYR A 55 -10.82 -0.96 10.66
C TYR A 55 -9.32 -0.67 10.81
N ALA A 56 -8.80 -0.50 12.03
CA ALA A 56 -7.38 -0.23 12.21
C ALA A 56 -6.54 -1.52 12.25
N PRO A 57 -5.35 -1.53 11.61
CA PRO A 57 -4.54 -2.73 11.44
C PRO A 57 -4.09 -3.34 12.77
N GLU A 58 -3.85 -2.53 13.80
CA GLU A 58 -3.38 -3.01 15.12
C GLU A 58 -4.39 -3.89 15.87
N TYR A 59 -5.67 -3.88 15.47
CA TYR A 59 -6.70 -4.78 16.00
C TYR A 59 -6.84 -6.06 15.17
N ALA A 60 -6.31 -6.07 13.94
CA ALA A 60 -6.35 -7.19 13.00
C ALA A 60 -7.75 -7.80 12.78
N ASN A 61 -8.79 -6.98 12.89
CA ASN A 61 -10.16 -7.37 12.55
C ASN A 61 -10.35 -7.30 11.02
N THR A 62 -11.30 -8.09 10.54
CA THR A 62 -11.65 -8.16 9.14
C THR A 62 -13.07 -7.63 8.90
N PHE A 63 -13.33 -7.21 7.66
CA PHE A 63 -14.62 -6.68 7.24
C PHE A 63 -14.88 -6.90 5.75
N ARG A 64 -16.15 -6.87 5.35
CA ARG A 64 -16.56 -6.85 3.93
C ARG A 64 -16.48 -5.44 3.36
N LEU A 65 -16.36 -5.36 2.04
CA LEU A 65 -16.46 -4.10 1.30
C LEU A 65 -17.92 -3.81 0.96
N HIS A 66 -18.25 -2.52 0.92
CA HIS A 66 -19.51 -2.06 0.35
C HIS A 66 -19.34 -1.92 -1.17
N TRP A 67 -20.36 -2.22 -1.94
CA TRP A 67 -20.31 -2.12 -3.40
C TRP A 67 -21.34 -1.13 -3.91
N LEU A 68 -20.89 -0.30 -4.85
CA LEU A 68 -21.73 0.60 -5.63
C LEU A 68 -21.76 0.14 -7.08
N ALA A 69 -22.83 0.47 -7.79
CA ALA A 69 -22.81 0.56 -9.25
C ALA A 69 -22.73 2.04 -9.64
N VAL A 70 -21.82 2.37 -10.56
CA VAL A 70 -21.63 3.73 -11.08
C VAL A 70 -21.76 3.71 -12.60
N LYS A 71 -22.45 4.68 -13.20
CA LYS A 71 -22.48 4.78 -14.67
C LYS A 71 -21.08 4.96 -15.23
N ARG A 72 -20.78 4.23 -16.30
CA ARG A 72 -19.47 4.20 -16.97
C ARG A 72 -19.01 5.59 -17.41
N GLU A 73 -19.92 6.45 -17.85
CA GLU A 73 -19.60 7.82 -18.28
C GLU A 73 -19.10 8.73 -17.14
N HIS A 74 -19.41 8.41 -15.88
CA HIS A 74 -18.97 9.17 -14.71
C HIS A 74 -17.71 8.61 -14.06
N MET A 75 -17.18 7.49 -14.56
CA MET A 75 -16.04 6.81 -13.97
C MET A 75 -14.88 6.72 -14.97
N ILE A 76 -13.73 7.23 -14.56
CA ILE A 76 -12.50 6.99 -15.29
C ILE A 76 -11.94 5.65 -14.81
N TRP A 77 -11.94 4.68 -15.72
CA TRP A 77 -11.39 3.34 -15.50
C TRP A 77 -10.11 3.16 -16.32
N ARG A 78 -9.07 2.62 -15.69
CA ARG A 78 -7.83 2.20 -16.33
C ARG A 78 -7.52 0.80 -15.85
N CYS A 79 -7.33 -0.11 -16.79
CA CYS A 79 -6.99 -1.50 -16.52
C CYS A 79 -5.96 -1.92 -17.55
N ASP A 80 -4.99 -2.72 -17.14
CA ASP A 80 -4.07 -3.35 -18.06
C ASP A 80 -4.83 -4.32 -18.99
N ASN A 81 -4.33 -4.51 -20.20
CA ASN A 81 -5.04 -5.26 -21.25
C ASN A 81 -5.23 -6.74 -20.90
N GLU A 82 -4.42 -7.27 -19.98
CA GLU A 82 -4.48 -8.66 -19.52
C GLU A 82 -5.51 -8.88 -18.39
N MET A 83 -6.17 -7.81 -17.93
CA MET A 83 -7.07 -7.84 -16.79
C MET A 83 -8.46 -7.29 -17.12
N ASP A 84 -9.50 -7.94 -16.60
CA ASP A 84 -10.87 -7.47 -16.74
C ASP A 84 -11.60 -7.35 -15.39
N ILE A 85 -12.78 -6.73 -15.42
CA ILE A 85 -13.59 -6.51 -14.22
C ILE A 85 -14.04 -7.83 -13.60
N HIS A 86 -14.31 -8.86 -14.40
CA HIS A 86 -14.77 -10.15 -13.90
C HIS A 86 -13.67 -10.83 -13.08
N GLN A 87 -12.41 -10.79 -13.53
CA GLN A 87 -11.26 -11.27 -12.77
C GLN A 87 -11.09 -10.51 -11.44
N LEU A 88 -11.30 -9.19 -11.43
CA LEU A 88 -11.25 -8.38 -10.20
C LEU A 88 -12.39 -8.74 -9.22
N LEU A 89 -13.60 -8.95 -9.73
CA LEU A 89 -14.75 -9.36 -8.90
C LEU A 89 -14.52 -10.75 -8.30
N THR A 90 -14.04 -11.71 -9.10
CA THR A 90 -13.73 -13.07 -8.62
C THR A 90 -12.53 -13.12 -7.67
N ALA A 91 -11.65 -12.12 -7.70
CA ALA A 91 -10.62 -11.93 -6.67
C ALA A 91 -11.17 -11.41 -5.33
N ALA A 92 -12.36 -10.79 -5.32
CA ALA A 92 -13.02 -10.28 -4.11
C ALA A 92 -14.24 -11.08 -3.65
N MET A 93 -14.79 -11.95 -4.49
CA MET A 93 -15.99 -12.73 -4.21
C MET A 93 -15.75 -14.19 -4.57
N ASP A 94 -16.12 -15.10 -3.67
CA ASP A 94 -16.27 -16.50 -4.02
C ASP A 94 -17.47 -16.69 -4.98
N PRO A 95 -17.64 -17.88 -5.59
CA PRO A 95 -18.74 -18.12 -6.53
C PRO A 95 -20.15 -17.88 -5.95
N GLN A 96 -20.34 -18.11 -4.65
CA GLN A 96 -21.65 -17.94 -4.00
C GLN A 96 -21.98 -16.45 -3.82
N GLU A 97 -21.03 -15.67 -3.30
CA GLU A 97 -21.19 -14.23 -3.16
C GLU A 97 -21.27 -13.51 -4.52
N PHE A 98 -20.54 -13.99 -5.52
CA PHE A 98 -20.63 -13.47 -6.89
C PHE A 98 -22.03 -13.71 -7.50
N ALA A 99 -22.62 -14.88 -7.27
CA ALA A 99 -23.99 -15.16 -7.69
C ALA A 99 -25.01 -14.24 -7.00
N ARG A 100 -24.87 -14.03 -5.68
CA ARG A 100 -25.71 -13.09 -4.91
C ARG A 100 -25.55 -11.65 -5.41
N PHE A 101 -24.32 -11.22 -5.69
CA PHE A 101 -24.04 -9.91 -6.26
C PHE A 101 -24.69 -9.74 -7.64
N SER A 102 -24.56 -10.75 -8.50
CA SER A 102 -25.15 -10.76 -9.85
C SER A 102 -26.68 -10.71 -9.82
N GLN A 103 -27.31 -11.39 -8.85
CA GLN A 103 -28.76 -11.30 -8.66
C GLN A 103 -29.19 -9.87 -8.30
N VAL A 104 -28.55 -9.24 -7.30
CA VAL A 104 -28.87 -7.86 -6.91
C VAL A 104 -28.58 -6.87 -8.05
N TRP A 105 -27.53 -7.13 -8.84
CA TRP A 105 -27.24 -6.35 -10.04
C TRP A 105 -28.40 -6.39 -11.06
N GLN A 106 -28.95 -7.58 -11.31
CA GLN A 106 -30.10 -7.77 -12.21
C GLN A 106 -31.40 -7.17 -11.66
N GLU A 107 -31.68 -7.33 -10.36
CA GLU A 107 -32.87 -6.78 -9.70
C GLU A 107 -32.91 -5.24 -9.75
N ASN A 108 -31.75 -4.58 -9.78
CA ASN A 108 -31.64 -3.14 -9.96
C ASN A 108 -31.65 -2.71 -11.44
N GLY A 109 -31.84 -3.64 -12.39
CA GLY A 109 -31.89 -3.35 -13.83
C GLY A 109 -30.57 -2.83 -14.40
N LEU A 110 -29.44 -3.17 -13.78
CA LEU A 110 -28.13 -2.67 -14.18
C LEU A 110 -27.58 -3.46 -15.37
N ASP A 111 -27.10 -2.75 -16.39
CA ASP A 111 -26.54 -3.33 -17.61
C ASP A 111 -25.03 -3.03 -17.76
N HIS A 112 -24.49 -3.24 -18.95
CA HIS A 112 -23.09 -3.00 -19.29
C HIS A 112 -22.65 -1.52 -19.22
N ASN A 113 -23.59 -0.57 -19.13
CA ASN A 113 -23.31 0.85 -18.95
C ASN A 113 -22.95 1.18 -17.50
N TRP A 114 -23.00 0.21 -16.58
CA TRP A 114 -22.62 0.35 -15.19
C TRP A 114 -21.32 -0.37 -14.87
N LEU A 115 -20.61 0.15 -13.88
CA LEU A 115 -19.37 -0.39 -13.36
C LEU A 115 -19.50 -0.68 -11.86
N PRO A 116 -19.07 -1.85 -11.39
CA PRO A 116 -19.00 -2.13 -9.96
C PRO A 116 -17.81 -1.37 -9.34
N LEU A 117 -18.07 -0.70 -8.22
CA LEU A 117 -17.05 0.04 -7.48
C LEU A 117 -17.06 -0.38 -6.01
N PRO A 118 -15.99 -1.02 -5.52
CA PRO A 118 -15.86 -1.32 -4.10
C PRO A 118 -15.53 -0.04 -3.32
N VAL A 119 -16.06 0.04 -2.09
CA VAL A 119 -15.92 1.18 -1.19
C VAL A 119 -15.63 0.65 0.22
N HIS A 120 -14.68 1.27 0.90
CA HIS A 120 -14.41 0.93 2.29
C HIS A 120 -15.66 1.24 3.14
N PRO A 121 -16.14 0.34 4.01
CA PRO A 121 -17.42 0.51 4.73
C PRO A 121 -17.48 1.80 5.57
N TRP A 122 -16.37 2.19 6.23
CA TRP A 122 -16.27 3.51 6.88
C TRP A 122 -16.46 4.69 5.91
N GLN A 123 -15.85 4.63 4.72
CA GLN A 123 -15.96 5.68 3.70
C GLN A 123 -17.39 5.76 3.19
N TRP A 124 -18.06 4.63 2.98
CA TRP A 124 -19.49 4.57 2.66
C TRP A 124 -20.32 5.28 3.73
N GLN A 125 -20.22 4.82 4.98
CA GLN A 125 -21.05 5.27 6.09
C GLN A 125 -20.86 6.75 6.43
N GLN A 126 -19.61 7.23 6.43
CA GLN A 126 -19.26 8.55 6.98
C GLN A 126 -19.11 9.64 5.91
N LYS A 127 -19.08 9.26 4.63
CA LYS A 127 -18.83 10.16 3.51
C LYS A 127 -19.81 9.91 2.38
N ILE A 128 -19.68 8.78 1.67
CA ILE A 128 -20.34 8.62 0.36
C ILE A 128 -21.85 8.64 0.46
N ALA A 129 -22.45 7.99 1.46
CA ALA A 129 -23.90 7.94 1.64
C ALA A 129 -24.55 9.33 1.83
N THR A 130 -23.78 10.33 2.29
CA THR A 130 -24.27 11.70 2.51
C THR A 130 -23.73 12.67 1.48
N ASP A 131 -22.41 12.68 1.28
CA ASP A 131 -21.73 13.67 0.45
C ASP A 131 -22.11 13.49 -1.04
N PHE A 132 -22.44 12.28 -1.48
CA PHE A 132 -22.89 11.98 -2.86
C PHE A 132 -24.40 11.70 -2.95
N ILE A 133 -25.21 12.17 -1.98
CA ILE A 133 -26.66 11.89 -1.94
C ILE A 133 -27.40 12.33 -3.22
N ALA A 134 -26.93 13.40 -3.87
CA ALA A 134 -27.47 13.87 -5.14
C ALA A 134 -27.26 12.85 -6.27
N ASP A 135 -26.07 12.25 -6.39
CA ASP A 135 -25.78 11.25 -7.42
C ASP A 135 -26.62 9.97 -7.24
N PHE A 136 -26.97 9.63 -6.00
CA PHE A 136 -27.93 8.55 -5.72
C PHE A 136 -29.36 8.94 -6.11
N ALA A 137 -29.80 10.15 -5.72
CA ALA A 137 -31.15 10.64 -6.03
C ALA A 137 -31.39 10.79 -7.55
N GLU A 138 -30.36 11.14 -8.30
CA GLU A 138 -30.39 11.29 -9.76
C GLU A 138 -30.14 9.97 -10.52
N GLY A 139 -29.92 8.86 -9.81
CA GLY A 139 -29.70 7.55 -10.43
C GLY A 139 -28.40 7.48 -11.24
N ARG A 140 -27.36 8.21 -10.84
CA ARG A 140 -25.99 8.10 -11.38
C ARG A 140 -25.18 7.04 -10.65
N MET A 141 -25.56 6.76 -9.40
CA MET A 141 -25.01 5.71 -8.56
C MET A 141 -26.12 4.89 -7.90
N VAL A 142 -25.86 3.61 -7.67
CA VAL A 142 -26.74 2.70 -6.94
C VAL A 142 -25.94 2.02 -5.84
N SER A 143 -26.47 1.98 -4.62
CA SER A 143 -25.87 1.24 -3.51
C SER A 143 -26.35 -0.21 -3.56
N LEU A 144 -25.41 -1.16 -3.68
CA LEU A 144 -25.72 -2.59 -3.76
C LEU A 144 -25.67 -3.26 -2.38
N GLY A 145 -24.83 -2.76 -1.46
CA GLY A 145 -24.62 -3.34 -0.13
C GLY A 145 -23.26 -4.02 0.03
N GLU A 146 -23.11 -4.81 1.09
CA GLU A 146 -21.85 -5.53 1.38
C GLU A 146 -21.83 -6.92 0.72
N PHE A 147 -20.74 -7.24 0.03
CA PHE A 147 -20.54 -8.52 -0.65
C PHE A 147 -19.09 -8.99 -0.59
N GLY A 148 -18.93 -10.31 -0.67
CA GLY A 148 -17.67 -10.96 -0.93
C GLY A 148 -16.87 -11.32 0.31
N ASP A 149 -15.56 -11.37 0.08
CA ASP A 149 -14.54 -11.80 1.02
C ASP A 149 -14.35 -10.82 2.18
N GLN A 150 -13.66 -11.31 3.20
CA GLN A 150 -13.20 -10.56 4.35
C GLN A 150 -11.83 -9.95 4.06
N TRP A 151 -11.69 -8.65 4.32
CA TRP A 151 -10.48 -7.87 4.06
C TRP A 151 -9.83 -7.41 5.35
N LEU A 152 -8.51 -7.41 5.39
CA LEU A 152 -7.68 -7.01 6.51
C LEU A 152 -6.90 -5.74 6.16
N ALA A 153 -6.99 -4.71 6.99
CA ALA A 153 -6.25 -3.47 6.78
C ALA A 153 -4.73 -3.66 6.93
N GLN A 154 -3.95 -3.16 5.97
CA GLN A 154 -2.50 -3.03 6.07
C GLN A 154 -2.11 -1.78 6.88
N GLN A 155 -0.81 -1.58 7.10
CA GLN A 155 -0.27 -0.41 7.80
C GLN A 155 -0.65 0.95 7.18
N SER A 156 -0.95 0.97 5.87
CA SER A 156 -1.45 2.17 5.17
C SER A 156 -2.90 2.52 5.51
N LEU A 157 -3.61 1.67 6.28
CA LEU A 157 -5.05 1.66 6.58
C LEU A 157 -5.95 1.36 5.38
N ARG A 158 -5.63 2.00 4.26
CA ARG A 158 -6.49 2.04 3.09
C ARG A 158 -6.22 0.96 2.05
N THR A 159 -5.03 0.35 2.12
CA THR A 159 -4.70 -0.87 1.37
C THR A 159 -5.10 -2.06 2.23
N LEU A 160 -5.83 -2.99 1.65
CA LEU A 160 -6.40 -4.14 2.32
C LEU A 160 -5.91 -5.42 1.64
N THR A 161 -5.52 -6.40 2.46
CA THR A 161 -5.20 -7.76 2.03
C THR A 161 -6.45 -8.62 2.14
N ASN A 162 -6.72 -9.49 1.17
CA ASN A 162 -7.81 -10.46 1.26
C ASN A 162 -7.47 -11.53 2.30
N ALA A 163 -8.25 -11.59 3.38
CA ALA A 163 -8.07 -12.52 4.50
C ALA A 163 -8.84 -13.84 4.32
N SER A 164 -9.84 -13.87 3.42
CA SER A 164 -10.59 -15.08 3.10
C SER A 164 -9.82 -15.98 2.14
N ARG A 165 -9.18 -15.41 1.12
CA ARG A 165 -8.53 -16.15 0.03
C ARG A 165 -7.24 -15.47 -0.43
N ARG A 166 -6.20 -16.25 -0.67
CA ARG A 166 -4.95 -15.75 -1.26
C ARG A 166 -5.10 -15.61 -2.78
N GLY A 167 -5.64 -14.46 -3.21
CA GLY A 167 -5.97 -14.18 -4.63
C GLY A 167 -4.90 -13.42 -5.43
N GLY A 168 -3.76 -13.06 -4.82
CA GLY A 168 -2.68 -12.36 -5.52
C GLY A 168 -2.91 -10.86 -5.74
N LEU A 169 -4.03 -10.30 -5.29
CA LEU A 169 -4.32 -8.87 -5.37
C LEU A 169 -4.70 -8.30 -4.01
N ASP A 170 -4.11 -7.16 -3.68
CA ASP A 170 -4.56 -6.25 -2.63
C ASP A 170 -5.46 -5.17 -3.24
N ILE A 171 -6.32 -4.57 -2.42
CA ILE A 171 -7.19 -3.47 -2.84
C ILE A 171 -6.91 -2.22 -2.03
N LYS A 172 -6.79 -1.07 -2.69
CA LYS A 172 -6.57 0.24 -2.06
C LYS A 172 -7.78 1.12 -2.34
N LEU A 173 -8.39 1.62 -1.27
CA LEU A 173 -9.65 2.36 -1.32
C LEU A 173 -9.49 3.76 -0.70
N PRO A 174 -10.29 4.76 -1.09
CA PRO A 174 -10.28 6.04 -0.41
C PRO A 174 -10.73 5.91 1.05
N LEU A 175 -10.03 6.62 1.92
CA LEU A 175 -10.42 6.88 3.31
C LEU A 175 -10.22 8.36 3.58
N THR A 176 -11.32 9.13 3.63
CA THR A 176 -11.27 10.59 3.86
C THR A 176 -11.08 10.92 5.33
N ILE A 177 -10.02 10.35 5.91
CA ILE A 177 -9.49 10.65 7.24
C ILE A 177 -8.17 11.38 7.10
N TYR A 178 -7.92 12.31 8.02
CA TYR A 178 -6.59 12.87 8.20
C TYR A 178 -5.79 11.92 9.09
N ASN A 179 -4.75 11.31 8.54
CA ASN A 179 -3.86 10.40 9.25
C ASN A 179 -2.42 10.86 9.06
N THR A 180 -1.74 11.12 10.18
CA THR A 180 -0.45 11.84 10.26
C THR A 180 -0.51 13.23 9.61
N SER A 181 -0.10 13.35 8.34
CA SER A 181 0.09 14.64 7.65
C SER A 181 -0.81 14.86 6.43
N CYS A 182 -1.61 13.87 6.03
CA CYS A 182 -2.45 13.98 4.82
C CYS A 182 -3.79 13.25 4.93
N TYR A 183 -4.73 13.64 4.06
CA TYR A 183 -5.94 12.87 3.82
C TYR A 183 -5.61 11.61 3.02
N ARG A 184 -6.25 10.49 3.36
CA ARG A 184 -5.99 9.19 2.72
C ARG A 184 -6.92 8.91 1.54
N GLY A 185 -7.07 9.88 0.64
CA GLY A 185 -7.84 9.76 -0.59
C GLY A 185 -7.09 9.11 -1.77
N ILE A 186 -7.80 8.91 -2.89
CA ILE A 186 -7.20 8.51 -4.16
C ILE A 186 -7.36 9.66 -5.18
N PRO A 187 -6.28 10.40 -5.49
CA PRO A 187 -6.34 11.48 -6.48
C PRO A 187 -6.51 10.97 -7.92
N GLY A 188 -7.56 11.44 -8.58
CA GLY A 188 -7.87 11.07 -9.96
C GLY A 188 -6.72 11.30 -10.95
N ARG A 189 -5.92 12.37 -10.75
CA ARG A 189 -4.76 12.67 -11.62
C ARG A 189 -3.73 11.53 -11.69
N TYR A 190 -3.57 10.73 -10.62
CA TYR A 190 -2.62 9.62 -10.63
C TYR A 190 -3.23 8.32 -11.17
N ILE A 191 -4.56 8.17 -11.17
CA ILE A 191 -5.22 6.95 -11.66
C ILE A 191 -5.00 6.77 -13.16
N ALA A 192 -5.00 7.86 -13.91
CA ALA A 192 -4.73 7.82 -15.35
C ALA A 192 -3.32 7.32 -15.69
N ALA A 193 -2.33 7.63 -14.85
CA ALA A 193 -0.91 7.36 -15.10
C ALA A 193 -0.33 6.18 -14.31
N GLY A 194 -1.00 5.73 -13.25
CA GLY A 194 -0.51 4.70 -12.32
C GLY A 194 -0.10 3.41 -13.01
N PRO A 195 -1.00 2.75 -13.78
CA PRO A 195 -0.65 1.52 -14.51
C PRO A 195 0.50 1.71 -15.51
N LEU A 196 0.61 2.90 -16.13
CA LEU A 196 1.71 3.23 -17.05
C LEU A 196 3.04 3.34 -16.30
N ALA A 197 3.05 4.02 -15.15
CA ALA A 197 4.24 4.16 -14.30
C ALA A 197 4.70 2.79 -13.76
N SER A 198 3.77 1.95 -13.30
CA SER A 198 4.09 0.58 -12.85
C SER A 198 4.72 -0.24 -13.96
N ARG A 199 4.13 -0.26 -15.17
CA ARG A 199 4.67 -1.02 -16.31
C ARG A 199 6.05 -0.51 -16.74
N TRP A 200 6.24 0.80 -16.79
CA TRP A 200 7.52 1.39 -17.12
C TRP A 200 8.60 0.99 -16.09
N LEU A 201 8.30 1.10 -14.79
CA LEU A 201 9.20 0.67 -13.72
C LEU A 201 9.51 -0.84 -13.79
N GLN A 202 8.49 -1.68 -14.03
CA GLN A 202 8.69 -3.12 -14.22
C GLN A 202 9.63 -3.42 -15.39
N GLN A 203 9.48 -2.73 -16.52
CA GLN A 203 10.35 -2.88 -17.67
C GLN A 203 11.79 -2.44 -17.38
N VAL A 204 11.97 -1.31 -16.68
CA VAL A 204 13.29 -0.82 -16.24
C VAL A 204 13.97 -1.86 -15.36
N PHE A 205 13.27 -2.41 -14.37
CA PHE A 205 13.80 -3.40 -13.43
C PHE A 205 14.06 -4.77 -14.08
N ALA A 206 13.37 -5.10 -15.16
CA ALA A 206 13.60 -6.31 -15.95
C ALA A 206 14.75 -6.18 -16.96
N THR A 207 15.15 -4.96 -17.32
CA THR A 207 16.14 -4.70 -18.39
C THR A 207 17.50 -4.27 -17.85
N ASP A 208 17.53 -3.46 -16.79
CA ASP A 208 18.77 -2.97 -16.20
C ASP A 208 19.50 -4.09 -15.44
N ALA A 209 20.75 -4.38 -15.84
CA ALA A 209 21.52 -5.47 -15.27
C ALA A 209 21.74 -5.36 -13.74
N THR A 210 21.90 -4.14 -13.21
CA THR A 210 22.10 -3.92 -11.77
C THR A 210 20.81 -4.22 -11.01
N LEU A 211 19.67 -3.76 -11.53
CA LEU A 211 18.36 -4.00 -10.92
C LEU A 211 17.98 -5.49 -11.01
N VAL A 212 18.22 -6.15 -12.15
CA VAL A 212 18.04 -7.60 -12.31
C VAL A 212 18.88 -8.38 -11.31
N GLN A 213 20.15 -8.02 -11.13
CA GLN A 213 21.05 -8.67 -10.16
C GLN A 213 20.61 -8.46 -8.71
N SER A 214 20.05 -7.29 -8.38
CA SER A 214 19.48 -7.03 -7.04
C SER A 214 18.22 -7.87 -6.76
N GLY A 215 17.57 -8.35 -7.83
CA GLY A 215 16.30 -9.06 -7.77
C GLY A 215 15.12 -8.19 -7.33
N ALA A 216 15.25 -6.86 -7.28
CA ALA A 216 14.19 -5.98 -6.84
C ALA A 216 12.91 -6.13 -7.70
N VAL A 217 11.75 -6.06 -7.06
CA VAL A 217 10.44 -6.26 -7.70
C VAL A 217 9.57 -5.02 -7.55
N ILE A 218 8.87 -4.66 -8.62
CA ILE A 218 7.85 -3.62 -8.65
C ILE A 218 6.49 -4.29 -8.59
N LEU A 219 5.76 -4.08 -7.48
CA LEU A 219 4.39 -4.57 -7.35
C LEU A 219 3.45 -3.68 -8.17
N GLY A 220 2.93 -4.22 -9.27
CA GLY A 220 2.13 -3.47 -10.22
C GLY A 220 0.78 -3.03 -9.66
N GLU A 221 0.22 -1.98 -10.25
CA GLU A 221 -1.15 -1.52 -10.00
C GLU A 221 -1.98 -1.69 -11.29
N PRO A 222 -2.38 -2.93 -11.62
CA PRO A 222 -2.90 -3.26 -12.94
C PRO A 222 -4.27 -2.68 -13.23
N ALA A 223 -5.05 -2.30 -12.22
CA ALA A 223 -6.36 -1.69 -12.42
C ALA A 223 -6.62 -0.58 -11.42
N ALA A 224 -7.21 0.51 -11.88
CA ALA A 224 -7.60 1.61 -11.05
C ALA A 224 -8.79 2.38 -11.64
N GLY A 225 -9.61 2.94 -10.75
CA GLY A 225 -10.79 3.70 -11.12
C GLY A 225 -11.02 4.88 -10.19
N TYR A 226 -11.60 5.96 -10.70
CA TYR A 226 -12.09 7.03 -9.85
C TYR A 226 -13.35 7.69 -10.41
N VAL A 227 -14.11 8.29 -9.50
CA VAL A 227 -15.31 9.07 -9.79
C VAL A 227 -15.10 10.46 -9.22
N SER A 228 -15.20 11.48 -10.07
CA SER A 228 -15.17 12.87 -9.62
C SER A 228 -16.51 13.25 -9.01
N HIS A 229 -16.49 13.94 -7.88
CA HIS A 229 -17.70 14.58 -7.37
C HIS A 229 -17.97 15.86 -8.16
N GLU A 230 -19.02 15.89 -8.99
CA GLU A 230 -19.28 17.01 -9.91
C GLU A 230 -19.42 18.36 -9.19
N GLY A 231 -20.23 18.40 -8.12
CA GLY A 231 -20.42 19.63 -7.33
C GLY A 231 -19.11 20.23 -6.80
N TYR A 232 -18.24 19.41 -6.19
CA TYR A 232 -16.94 19.90 -5.71
C TYR A 232 -15.93 20.13 -6.84
N ALA A 233 -15.99 19.38 -7.94
CA ALA A 233 -15.13 19.58 -9.09
C ALA A 233 -15.39 20.93 -9.80
N ALA A 234 -16.65 21.39 -9.79
CA ALA A 234 -17.02 22.70 -10.31
C ALA A 234 -16.48 23.89 -9.48
N LEU A 235 -16.06 23.64 -8.24
CA LEU A 235 -15.53 24.67 -7.34
C LEU A 235 -14.00 24.77 -7.48
N ALA A 236 -13.52 25.84 -8.10
CA ALA A 236 -12.09 26.07 -8.34
C ALA A 236 -11.19 26.01 -7.09
N ARG A 237 -11.75 26.26 -5.89
CA ARG A 237 -11.03 26.24 -4.61
C ARG A 237 -11.54 25.16 -3.65
N ALA A 238 -12.23 24.13 -4.15
CA ALA A 238 -12.60 23.00 -3.30
C ALA A 238 -11.35 22.37 -2.68
N PRO A 239 -11.35 22.08 -1.36
CA PRO A 239 -10.27 21.34 -0.75
C PRO A 239 -10.05 20.00 -1.45
N TYR A 240 -8.80 19.69 -1.79
CA TYR A 240 -8.45 18.51 -2.60
C TYR A 240 -9.09 17.21 -2.09
N ARG A 241 -9.26 17.05 -0.76
CA ARG A 241 -9.86 15.86 -0.14
C ARG A 241 -11.20 15.46 -0.75
N TYR A 242 -11.98 16.43 -1.27
CA TYR A 242 -13.29 16.19 -1.87
C TYR A 242 -13.20 15.65 -3.30
N GLN A 243 -12.05 15.78 -3.95
CA GLN A 243 -11.76 15.25 -5.28
C GLN A 243 -11.23 13.80 -5.22
N GLU A 244 -10.97 13.28 -4.02
CA GLU A 244 -10.26 12.02 -3.81
C GLU A 244 -11.09 10.97 -3.06
N MET A 245 -12.40 11.18 -2.97
CA MET A 245 -13.30 10.44 -2.07
C MET A 245 -13.75 9.08 -2.60
N LEU A 246 -13.77 8.88 -3.92
CA LEU A 246 -14.40 7.73 -4.54
C LEU A 246 -13.53 7.18 -5.68
N GLY A 247 -13.12 5.92 -5.54
CA GLY A 247 -12.19 5.26 -6.44
C GLY A 247 -11.68 3.94 -5.88
N VAL A 248 -10.82 3.27 -6.63
CA VAL A 248 -10.21 1.99 -6.29
C VAL A 248 -8.88 1.85 -7.01
N ILE A 249 -7.90 1.22 -6.37
CA ILE A 249 -6.69 0.72 -7.01
C ILE A 249 -6.53 -0.75 -6.62
N TRP A 250 -6.35 -1.61 -7.60
CA TRP A 250 -5.95 -2.99 -7.42
C TRP A 250 -4.44 -3.08 -7.56
N ARG A 251 -3.80 -3.81 -6.66
CA ARG A 251 -2.35 -3.93 -6.59
C ARG A 251 -1.95 -5.39 -6.50
N GLU A 252 -0.86 -5.76 -7.14
CA GLU A 252 -0.26 -7.07 -6.95
C GLU A 252 0.17 -7.29 -5.49
N ASN A 253 -0.29 -8.38 -4.91
CA ASN A 253 0.18 -8.85 -3.61
C ASN A 253 1.56 -9.52 -3.76
N PRO A 254 2.47 -9.36 -2.78
CA PRO A 254 3.77 -10.04 -2.78
C PRO A 254 3.74 -11.51 -3.13
N CYS A 255 2.69 -12.27 -2.76
CA CYS A 255 2.62 -13.70 -2.99
C CYS A 255 2.71 -14.11 -4.48
N ARG A 256 2.42 -13.21 -5.43
CA ARG A 256 2.62 -13.45 -6.87
C ARG A 256 4.09 -13.57 -7.27
N TRP A 257 4.99 -12.98 -6.47
CA TRP A 257 6.41 -12.82 -6.78
C TRP A 257 7.34 -13.55 -5.80
N LEU A 258 6.78 -14.21 -4.79
CA LEU A 258 7.53 -14.97 -3.80
C LEU A 258 7.68 -16.43 -4.22
N LYS A 259 8.83 -17.00 -3.87
CA LYS A 259 9.04 -18.45 -3.92
C LYS A 259 8.35 -19.10 -2.72
N PRO A 260 8.01 -20.41 -2.78
CA PRO A 260 7.29 -21.08 -1.70
C PRO A 260 7.97 -21.03 -0.32
N ASP A 261 9.28 -20.85 -0.27
CA ASP A 261 10.10 -20.79 0.95
C ASP A 261 10.44 -19.36 1.41
N GLU A 262 9.77 -18.36 0.83
CA GLU A 262 9.93 -16.95 1.16
C GLU A 262 8.69 -16.39 1.86
N SER A 263 8.91 -15.47 2.80
CA SER A 263 7.86 -14.74 3.51
C SER A 263 8.03 -13.23 3.35
N PRO A 264 6.97 -12.46 3.05
CA PRO A 264 7.06 -11.01 2.96
C PRO A 264 7.06 -10.40 4.37
N VAL A 265 7.96 -9.46 4.63
CA VAL A 265 7.95 -8.65 5.85
C VAL A 265 8.16 -7.18 5.50
N LEU A 266 7.45 -6.27 6.18
CA LEU A 266 7.77 -4.85 6.04
C LEU A 266 9.15 -4.57 6.65
N MET A 267 9.93 -3.68 6.05
CA MET A 267 11.22 -3.30 6.61
C MET A 267 11.06 -2.63 7.99
N ALA A 268 9.90 -2.04 8.28
CA ALA A 268 9.54 -1.54 9.61
C ALA A 268 9.60 -2.63 10.71
N THR A 269 9.47 -3.92 10.38
CA THR A 269 9.65 -5.03 11.33
C THR A 269 11.03 -5.00 11.99
N LEU A 270 12.06 -4.53 11.27
CA LEU A 270 13.43 -4.46 11.79
C LEU A 270 13.62 -3.39 12.88
N MET A 271 12.62 -2.53 13.12
CA MET A 271 12.60 -1.52 14.17
C MET A 271 11.96 -2.03 15.48
N GLU A 272 11.41 -3.25 15.46
CA GLU A 272 10.63 -3.78 16.59
C GLU A 272 11.51 -4.55 17.57
N CYS A 273 11.05 -4.58 18.83
CA CYS A 273 11.55 -5.46 19.88
C CYS A 273 10.41 -6.25 20.51
N ASP A 274 10.72 -7.36 21.15
CA ASP A 274 9.74 -8.07 21.99
C ASP A 274 9.55 -7.42 23.36
N GLU A 275 8.78 -8.06 24.25
CA GLU A 275 8.54 -7.56 25.62
C GLU A 275 9.79 -7.52 26.50
N ASN A 276 10.85 -8.25 26.13
CA ASN A 276 12.12 -8.30 26.85
C ASN A 276 13.20 -7.46 26.15
N ASP A 277 12.77 -6.48 25.35
CA ASP A 277 13.62 -5.58 24.58
C ASP A 277 14.56 -6.26 23.56
N GLN A 278 14.27 -7.52 23.18
CA GLN A 278 15.07 -8.25 22.19
C GLN A 278 14.70 -7.82 20.76
N PRO A 279 15.64 -7.33 19.94
CA PRO A 279 15.35 -6.91 18.57
C PRO A 279 14.90 -8.05 17.66
N LEU A 280 13.85 -7.83 16.86
CA LEU A 280 13.43 -8.80 15.84
C LEU A 280 14.48 -8.99 14.74
N ALA A 281 15.26 -7.95 14.44
CA ALA A 281 16.41 -8.05 13.54
C ALA A 281 17.45 -9.07 14.05
N GLY A 282 17.67 -9.17 15.37
CA GLY A 282 18.53 -10.18 15.97
C GLY A 282 18.01 -11.60 15.73
N ALA A 283 16.71 -11.84 15.93
CA ALA A 283 16.11 -13.13 15.65
C ALA A 283 16.20 -13.56 14.17
N TYR A 284 16.18 -12.61 13.23
CA TYR A 284 16.45 -12.89 11.82
C TYR A 284 17.92 -13.24 11.55
N ILE A 285 18.85 -12.51 12.18
CA ILE A 285 20.30 -12.78 12.11
C ILE A 285 20.58 -14.19 12.67
N ASP A 286 20.09 -14.51 13.86
CA ASP A 286 20.28 -15.83 14.49
C ASP A 286 19.75 -16.96 13.60
N ARG A 287 18.55 -16.78 13.02
CA ARG A 287 17.95 -17.75 12.09
C ARG A 287 18.75 -17.92 10.80
N SER A 288 19.46 -16.89 10.36
CA SER A 288 20.26 -16.93 9.15
C SER A 288 21.54 -17.72 9.31
N GLY A 289 22.07 -17.83 10.53
CA GLY A 289 23.39 -18.39 10.80
C GLY A 289 24.55 -17.54 10.25
N LEU A 290 24.28 -16.30 9.83
CA LEU A 290 25.29 -15.32 9.41
C LEU A 290 25.73 -14.46 10.60
N ASP A 291 26.93 -13.91 10.51
CA ASP A 291 27.29 -12.77 11.36
C ASP A 291 26.49 -11.52 10.96
N ALA A 292 26.37 -10.58 11.90
CA ALA A 292 25.53 -9.40 11.74
C ALA A 292 26.01 -8.46 10.63
N GLU A 293 27.33 -8.31 10.40
CA GLU A 293 27.87 -7.45 9.35
C GLU A 293 27.57 -8.00 7.95
N THR A 294 27.71 -9.32 7.76
CA THR A 294 27.32 -10.00 6.52
C THR A 294 25.82 -9.85 6.26
N TRP A 295 25.00 -10.00 7.30
CA TRP A 295 23.54 -9.84 7.19
C TRP A 295 23.15 -8.39 6.83
N LEU A 296 23.76 -7.39 7.46
CA LEU A 296 23.54 -5.97 7.16
C LEU A 296 24.01 -5.59 5.76
N THR A 297 25.16 -6.11 5.33
CA THR A 297 25.66 -5.94 3.96
C THR A 297 24.66 -6.47 2.95
N GLN A 298 24.09 -7.66 3.20
CA GLN A 298 23.04 -8.22 2.36
C GLN A 298 21.78 -7.34 2.35
N LEU A 299 21.33 -6.84 3.51
CA LEU A 299 20.20 -5.91 3.60
C LEU A 299 20.43 -4.64 2.77
N PHE A 300 21.59 -4.00 2.89
CA PHE A 300 21.92 -2.77 2.17
C PHE A 300 22.03 -3.00 0.66
N ARG A 301 22.61 -4.13 0.23
CA ARG A 301 22.66 -4.53 -1.18
C ARG A 301 21.26 -4.74 -1.76
N VAL A 302 20.37 -5.36 -0.99
CA VAL A 302 19.00 -5.64 -1.42
C VAL A 302 18.13 -4.38 -1.47
N VAL A 303 18.36 -3.41 -0.59
CA VAL A 303 17.46 -2.24 -0.45
C VAL A 303 18.05 -0.96 -1.04
N VAL A 304 19.24 -0.56 -0.59
CA VAL A 304 19.78 0.77 -0.89
C VAL A 304 20.31 0.84 -2.31
N VAL A 305 21.00 -0.21 -2.78
CA VAL A 305 21.59 -0.24 -4.13
C VAL A 305 20.54 -0.04 -5.23
N PRO A 306 19.42 -0.79 -5.31
CA PRO A 306 18.44 -0.56 -6.37
C PRO A 306 17.78 0.82 -6.29
N LEU A 307 17.54 1.35 -5.09
CA LEU A 307 16.98 2.70 -4.91
C LEU A 307 17.94 3.79 -5.39
N TYR A 308 19.21 3.69 -5.01
CA TYR A 308 20.22 4.66 -5.39
C TYR A 308 20.59 4.57 -6.87
N HIS A 309 20.64 3.37 -7.43
CA HIS A 309 20.86 3.17 -8.87
C HIS A 309 19.74 3.76 -9.71
N LEU A 310 18.48 3.54 -9.32
CA LEU A 310 17.32 4.14 -9.98
C LEU A 310 17.39 5.67 -9.97
N LEU A 311 17.76 6.26 -8.83
CA LEU A 311 17.96 7.70 -8.70
C LEU A 311 19.08 8.22 -9.63
N CYS A 312 20.26 7.60 -9.59
CA CYS A 312 21.44 8.12 -10.29
C CYS A 312 21.40 7.90 -11.80
N ARG A 313 20.84 6.78 -12.26
CA ARG A 313 20.81 6.43 -13.69
C ARG A 313 19.55 6.90 -14.39
N TYR A 314 18.40 6.86 -13.71
CA TYR A 314 17.10 7.16 -14.32
C TYR A 314 16.49 8.46 -13.82
N GLY A 315 17.11 9.15 -12.86
CA GLY A 315 16.55 10.39 -12.31
C GLY A 315 15.22 10.18 -11.59
N VAL A 316 14.93 8.96 -11.13
CA VAL A 316 13.67 8.60 -10.48
C VAL A 316 13.91 8.30 -9.01
N ALA A 317 13.18 8.99 -8.13
CA ALA A 317 13.12 8.67 -6.71
C ALA A 317 11.78 8.06 -6.34
N LEU A 318 11.85 7.12 -5.39
CA LEU A 318 10.70 6.47 -4.77
C LEU A 318 10.78 6.69 -3.27
N ILE A 319 9.66 7.02 -2.63
CA ILE A 319 9.61 7.16 -1.17
C ILE A 319 9.87 5.79 -0.50
N ALA A 320 11.01 5.68 0.16
CA ALA A 320 11.60 4.44 0.65
C ALA A 320 11.47 4.26 2.18
N HIS A 321 10.28 4.49 2.74
CA HIS A 321 10.05 4.32 4.18
C HIS A 321 9.68 2.88 4.56
N GLY A 322 9.83 2.52 5.85
CA GLY A 322 9.69 1.14 6.33
C GLY A 322 8.33 0.46 6.07
N GLN A 323 7.26 1.22 5.86
CA GLN A 323 5.93 0.69 5.49
C GLN A 323 5.73 0.43 3.99
N ASN A 324 6.56 1.01 3.10
CA ASN A 324 6.48 0.86 1.65
C ASN A 324 7.51 -0.14 1.11
N ILE A 325 8.54 -0.46 1.90
CA ILE A 325 9.54 -1.48 1.59
C ILE A 325 9.09 -2.81 2.17
N THR A 326 8.89 -3.80 1.30
CA THR A 326 8.65 -5.20 1.69
C THR A 326 9.89 -6.01 1.35
N LEU A 327 10.37 -6.84 2.28
CA LEU A 327 11.50 -7.75 2.08
C LEU A 327 10.97 -9.17 1.87
N ALA A 328 11.49 -9.86 0.87
CA ALA A 328 11.33 -11.32 0.77
C ALA A 328 12.36 -12.00 1.69
N MET A 329 11.89 -12.59 2.79
CA MET A 329 12.76 -13.25 3.77
C MET A 329 12.78 -14.77 3.53
N LYS A 330 13.97 -15.35 3.49
CA LYS A 330 14.17 -16.80 3.45
C LYS A 330 15.17 -17.21 4.52
N LYS A 331 14.75 -18.08 5.43
CA LYS A 331 15.58 -18.55 6.56
C LYS A 331 16.32 -17.40 7.27
N GLY A 332 15.63 -16.28 7.53
CA GLY A 332 16.22 -15.13 8.21
C GLY A 332 16.97 -14.13 7.32
N VAL A 333 17.27 -14.45 6.05
CA VAL A 333 18.04 -13.57 5.15
C VAL A 333 17.12 -12.81 4.18
N PRO A 334 17.27 -11.47 4.02
CA PRO A 334 16.58 -10.73 2.96
C PRO A 334 17.13 -11.12 1.59
N GLN A 335 16.26 -11.66 0.73
CA GLN A 335 16.61 -12.11 -0.62
C GLN A 335 16.55 -10.99 -1.64
N ARG A 336 15.49 -10.17 -1.56
CA ARG A 336 15.20 -9.06 -2.46
C ARG A 336 14.18 -8.11 -1.85
N VAL A 337 14.07 -6.91 -2.42
CA VAL A 337 13.07 -5.91 -2.05
C VAL A 337 11.89 -5.95 -3.02
N LEU A 338 10.68 -5.80 -2.49
CA LEU A 338 9.45 -5.59 -3.24
C LEU A 338 8.95 -4.18 -2.90
N LEU A 339 8.83 -3.35 -3.93
CA LEU A 339 8.45 -1.94 -3.84
C LEU A 339 6.98 -1.78 -4.24
N LYS A 340 6.28 -0.90 -3.53
CA LYS A 340 4.85 -0.56 -3.76
C LYS A 340 4.61 0.93 -3.48
N ASP A 341 3.39 1.39 -3.80
CA ASP A 341 2.95 2.78 -3.59
C ASP A 341 3.79 3.80 -4.38
N PHE A 342 3.65 3.80 -5.72
CA PHE A 342 4.34 4.77 -6.59
C PHE A 342 3.47 6.01 -6.87
N GLN A 343 2.16 5.85 -6.86
CA GLN A 343 1.20 6.92 -7.16
C GLN A 343 1.23 8.01 -6.08
N GLY A 344 1.78 9.18 -6.42
CA GLY A 344 1.96 10.32 -5.52
C GLY A 344 3.25 10.31 -4.71
N ASP A 345 3.98 9.19 -4.73
CA ASP A 345 5.21 8.94 -3.95
C ASP A 345 6.43 8.69 -4.87
N MET A 346 6.26 8.79 -6.19
CA MET A 346 7.33 8.85 -7.19
C MET A 346 7.64 10.32 -7.53
N ARG A 347 8.93 10.63 -7.67
CA ARG A 347 9.43 11.95 -8.08
C ARG A 347 10.49 11.80 -9.16
N LEU A 348 10.58 12.82 -10.01
CA LEU A 348 11.55 12.87 -11.10
C LEU A 348 12.54 14.01 -10.88
N VAL A 349 13.72 13.88 -11.47
CA VAL A 349 14.71 14.95 -11.55
C VAL A 349 14.30 16.00 -12.59
N LYS A 350 14.75 17.25 -12.43
CA LYS A 350 14.45 18.36 -13.36
C LYS A 350 15.32 18.31 -14.60
N GLU A 351 16.53 17.82 -14.43
CA GLU A 351 17.51 17.56 -15.47
C GLU A 351 16.95 16.53 -16.45
N GLU A 352 17.32 16.64 -17.73
CA GLU A 352 16.91 15.67 -18.75
C GLU A 352 17.96 14.57 -18.82
N PHE A 353 17.55 13.34 -18.49
CA PHE A 353 18.38 12.15 -18.61
C PHE A 353 17.91 11.37 -19.85
N PRO A 354 18.81 10.95 -20.76
CA PRO A 354 18.42 10.16 -21.92
C PRO A 354 17.63 8.90 -21.55
N GLU A 355 17.95 8.28 -20.41
CA GLU A 355 17.25 7.11 -19.88
C GLU A 355 15.76 7.39 -19.57
N MET A 356 15.41 8.65 -19.26
CA MET A 356 14.02 9.05 -19.03
C MET A 356 13.22 9.17 -20.32
N ASP A 357 13.82 9.22 -21.51
CA ASP A 357 13.11 9.32 -22.81
C ASP A 357 12.07 8.22 -23.03
N SER A 358 12.27 7.07 -22.39
CA SER A 358 11.33 5.95 -22.38
C SER A 358 10.09 6.15 -21.48
N LEU A 359 10.09 7.14 -20.58
CA LEU A 359 8.99 7.40 -19.64
C LEU A 359 7.81 8.07 -20.36
N PRO A 360 6.59 7.47 -20.31
CA PRO A 360 5.42 8.02 -20.99
C PRO A 360 5.10 9.45 -20.57
N GLN A 361 4.64 10.27 -21.53
CA GLN A 361 4.37 11.69 -21.29
C GLN A 361 3.27 11.89 -20.24
N GLU A 362 2.25 11.02 -20.23
CA GLU A 362 1.16 11.05 -19.25
C GLU A 362 1.67 10.85 -17.81
N VAL A 363 2.74 10.08 -17.64
CA VAL A 363 3.40 9.90 -16.34
C VAL A 363 4.22 11.12 -15.99
N ARG A 364 4.95 11.70 -16.95
CA ARG A 364 5.73 12.94 -16.76
C ARG A 364 4.83 14.10 -16.33
N ASP A 365 3.69 14.28 -16.98
CA ASP A 365 2.78 15.42 -16.78
C ASP A 365 2.20 15.47 -15.36
N VAL A 366 2.02 14.31 -14.73
CA VAL A 366 1.43 14.22 -13.38
C VAL A 366 2.47 14.07 -12.29
N THR A 367 3.71 13.71 -12.63
CA THR A 367 4.78 13.44 -11.65
C THR A 367 5.59 14.70 -11.35
N SER A 368 5.81 14.98 -10.07
CA SER A 368 6.56 16.17 -9.67
C SER A 368 8.05 16.08 -10.06
N ARG A 369 8.56 17.14 -10.68
CA ARG A 369 9.99 17.28 -11.02
C ARG A 369 10.72 18.21 -10.04
N LEU A 370 11.74 17.71 -9.38
CA LEU A 370 12.54 18.42 -8.37
C LEU A 370 14.02 18.47 -8.79
N SER A 371 14.79 19.42 -8.26
CA SER A 371 16.25 19.39 -8.48
C SER A 371 16.88 18.23 -7.72
N ALA A 372 18.09 17.82 -8.12
CA ALA A 372 18.84 16.74 -7.46
C ALA A 372 18.93 16.91 -5.93
N ASP A 373 19.22 18.14 -5.46
CA ASP A 373 19.31 18.47 -4.03
C ASP A 373 18.03 18.18 -3.24
N TYR A 374 16.86 18.33 -3.88
CA TYR A 374 15.60 17.97 -3.26
C TYR A 374 15.32 16.47 -3.36
N LEU A 375 15.69 15.87 -4.49
CA LEU A 375 15.39 14.47 -4.80
C LEU A 375 16.14 13.50 -3.88
N ILE A 376 17.38 13.85 -3.47
CA ILE A 376 18.18 13.04 -2.55
C ILE A 376 17.50 12.85 -1.18
N HIS A 377 16.58 13.73 -0.78
CA HIS A 377 15.85 13.59 0.49
C HIS A 377 14.92 12.39 0.51
N ASP A 378 14.42 11.90 -0.62
CA ASP A 378 13.61 10.67 -0.65
C ASP A 378 14.43 9.45 -0.20
N LEU A 379 15.75 9.46 -0.42
CA LEU A 379 16.68 8.46 0.10
C LEU A 379 17.22 8.84 1.49
N GLN A 380 17.84 10.01 1.65
CA GLN A 380 18.44 10.41 2.92
C GLN A 380 17.41 10.56 4.03
N THR A 381 16.38 11.40 3.81
CA THR A 381 15.36 11.66 4.82
C THR A 381 14.35 10.52 4.89
N GLY A 382 13.89 10.04 3.72
CA GLY A 382 12.89 8.97 3.61
C GLY A 382 13.39 7.61 4.10
N HIS A 383 14.65 7.27 3.82
CA HIS A 383 15.24 5.97 4.19
C HIS A 383 16.22 6.08 5.35
N PHE A 384 17.31 6.84 5.25
CA PHE A 384 18.34 6.81 6.30
C PHE A 384 17.84 7.39 7.63
N VAL A 385 17.24 8.58 7.61
CA VAL A 385 16.75 9.27 8.82
C VAL A 385 15.45 8.67 9.36
N THR A 386 14.60 8.11 8.49
CA THR A 386 13.26 7.62 8.91
C THR A 386 13.18 6.10 9.03
N VAL A 387 14.22 5.37 8.58
CA VAL A 387 14.34 3.91 8.72
C VAL A 387 15.62 3.53 9.45
N LEU A 388 16.79 3.76 8.85
CA LEU A 388 18.06 3.25 9.39
C LEU A 388 18.41 3.82 10.76
N ARG A 389 18.09 5.10 11.03
CA ARG A 389 18.22 5.73 12.37
C ARG A 389 17.51 4.96 13.49
N PHE A 390 16.49 4.17 13.17
CA PHE A 390 15.77 3.35 14.14
C PHE A 390 16.22 1.89 14.18
N ILE A 391 16.98 1.44 13.17
CA ILE A 391 17.57 0.10 13.12
C ILE A 391 18.96 0.10 13.77
N SER A 392 19.78 1.14 13.53
CA SER A 392 21.16 1.22 14.03
C SER A 392 21.27 1.09 15.55
N PRO A 393 20.42 1.71 16.40
CA PRO A 393 20.55 1.56 17.85
C PRO A 393 20.21 0.13 18.33
N LEU A 394 19.41 -0.60 17.55
CA LEU A 394 19.11 -2.00 17.82
C LEU A 394 20.30 -2.89 17.48
N MET A 395 21.03 -2.57 16.41
CA MET A 395 22.27 -3.27 16.03
C MET A 395 23.38 -3.04 17.07
N VAL A 396 23.48 -1.82 17.64
CA VAL A 396 24.41 -1.52 18.74
C VAL A 396 24.18 -2.45 19.94
N ARG A 397 22.91 -2.73 20.29
CA ARG A 397 22.57 -3.67 21.36
C ARG A 397 22.91 -5.13 21.04
N LEU A 398 23.09 -5.45 19.76
CA LEU A 398 23.55 -6.75 19.28
C LEU A 398 25.08 -6.80 19.06
N GLY A 399 25.81 -5.75 19.46
CA GLY A 399 27.27 -5.70 19.37
C GLY A 399 27.84 -5.16 18.06
N VAL A 400 27.01 -4.54 17.20
CA VAL A 400 27.46 -3.87 15.97
C VAL A 400 27.32 -2.34 16.16
N PRO A 401 28.42 -1.60 16.36
CA PRO A 401 28.39 -0.14 16.50
C PRO A 401 27.77 0.56 15.28
N GLU A 402 27.26 1.79 15.47
CA GLU A 402 26.87 2.68 14.36
C GLU A 402 28.09 3.12 13.56
#